data_AF-A0A971Z971-F1
#
_entry.id   AF-A0A971Z971-F1
#
_cell.length_a   1.000
_cell.length_b   1.000
_cell.length_c   1.000
_cell.angle_alpha   90.00
_cell.angle_beta   90.00
_cell.angle_gamma   90.00
#
_symmetry.space_group_name_H-M   'P 1'
#
loop_
_entity.id
_entity.type
_entity.pdbx_description
1 polymer ?
#
loop_
_entity_poly.entity_id
_entity_poly.type
_entity_poly.pdbx_seq_one_letter_code
_entity_poly.pdbx_strand_id
1 'polypeptide(L)'
;MESLDVKQKKINEEYQKYANSISPKSNTVTNCIMAFLVGGLICTIGQLISNIAKNYYNMNTEEASATTSITLILIAALLTGLGLYEKIGKRAGAGSVVPITGFSNSIVSPAMEHKREGYVMGIGAKMFSVAGPVLVYGITASVVVGLINYFFIK
;
A
#
# COMPACT_ATOMS: atom_id res chain seq x y z
N MET A 1 0.48 -30.25 31.32
CA MET A 1 0.17 -29.12 30.42
C MET A 1 1.21 -28.01 30.57
N GLU A 2 1.42 -27.49 31.78
CA GLU A 2 2.32 -26.34 32.06
C GLU A 2 3.81 -26.54 31.70
N SER A 3 4.34 -27.76 31.84
CA SER A 3 5.73 -28.07 31.51
C SER A 3 6.04 -28.11 30.01
N LEU A 4 5.02 -28.32 29.15
CA LEU A 4 5.16 -28.28 27.69
C LEU A 4 5.15 -26.82 27.17
N ASP A 5 4.29 -25.96 27.71
CA ASP A 5 4.26 -24.53 27.37
C ASP A 5 5.58 -23.81 27.71
N VAL A 6 6.17 -24.10 28.88
CA VAL A 6 7.46 -23.50 29.29
C VAL A 6 8.61 -23.94 28.37
N LYS A 7 8.58 -25.18 27.89
CA LYS A 7 9.59 -25.72 26.96
C LYS A 7 9.44 -25.11 25.57
N GLN A 8 8.21 -24.97 25.07
CA GLN A 8 7.91 -24.31 23.80
C GLN A 8 8.32 -22.83 23.82
N LYS A 9 8.06 -22.14 24.94
CA LYS A 9 8.44 -20.74 25.12
C LYS A 9 9.96 -20.54 25.11
N LYS A 10 10.72 -21.41 25.78
CA LYS A 10 12.20 -21.39 25.75
C LYS A 10 12.77 -21.64 24.35
N ILE A 11 12.21 -22.61 23.61
CA ILE A 11 12.63 -22.88 22.22
C ILE A 11 12.36 -21.66 21.33
N ASN A 12 11.19 -21.03 21.46
CA ASN A 12 10.86 -19.81 20.73
C ASN A 12 11.79 -18.65 21.09
N GLU A 13 12.17 -18.49 22.36
CA GLU A 13 13.09 -17.45 22.83
C GLU A 13 14.53 -17.67 22.31
N GLU A 14 15.04 -18.91 22.31
CA GLU A 14 16.33 -19.25 21.70
C GLU A 14 16.31 -19.03 20.19
N TYR A 15 15.23 -19.44 19.52
CA TYR A 15 15.06 -19.23 18.09
C TYR A 15 14.99 -17.74 17.74
N GLN A 16 14.31 -16.93 18.55
CA GLN A 16 14.29 -15.48 18.38
C GLN A 16 15.68 -14.85 18.60
N LYS A 17 16.44 -15.29 19.61
CA LYS A 17 17.80 -14.81 19.83
C LYS A 17 18.73 -15.17 18.67
N TYR A 18 18.64 -16.40 18.17
CA TYR A 18 19.37 -16.85 17.00
C TYR A 18 18.97 -16.06 15.75
N ALA A 19 17.67 -15.89 15.49
CA ALA A 19 17.16 -15.10 14.36
C ALA A 19 17.61 -13.63 14.45
N ASN A 20 17.57 -13.03 15.63
CA ASN A 20 18.03 -11.65 15.86
C ASN A 20 19.56 -11.49 15.73
N SER A 21 20.32 -12.55 15.98
CA SER A 21 21.79 -12.53 15.82
C SER A 21 22.24 -12.58 14.37
N ILE A 22 21.41 -13.12 13.48
CA ILE A 22 21.69 -13.25 12.04
C ILE A 22 20.98 -12.15 11.24
N SER A 23 19.90 -11.59 11.78
CA SER A 23 19.13 -10.54 11.11
C SER A 23 19.94 -9.23 11.02
N PRO A 24 20.11 -8.65 9.83
CA PRO A 24 20.79 -7.37 9.68
C PRO A 24 20.03 -6.29 10.47
N LYS A 25 20.72 -5.59 11.38
CA LYS A 25 20.14 -4.42 12.07
C LYS A 25 19.84 -3.35 11.03
N SER A 26 18.57 -3.13 10.71
CA SER A 26 18.18 -2.02 9.85
C SER A 26 18.40 -0.71 10.59
N ASN A 27 19.09 0.25 9.99
CA ASN A 27 19.25 1.57 10.58
C ASN A 27 17.92 2.33 10.47
N THR A 28 17.09 2.26 11.51
CA THR A 28 15.73 2.81 11.53
C THR A 28 15.71 4.28 11.12
N VAL A 29 16.69 5.08 11.56
CA VAL A 29 16.78 6.50 11.22
C VAL A 29 16.97 6.71 9.71
N THR A 30 17.89 5.96 9.09
CA THR A 30 18.13 6.04 7.64
C THR A 30 16.90 5.61 6.85
N ASN A 31 16.21 4.56 7.29
CA ASN A 31 14.98 4.10 6.65
C ASN A 31 13.85 5.12 6.77
N CYS A 32 13.70 5.77 7.93
CA CYS A 32 12.73 6.85 8.11
C CYS A 32 13.01 8.05 7.21
N ILE A 33 14.28 8.46 7.09
CA ILE A 33 14.67 9.57 6.20
C ILE A 33 14.39 9.21 4.74
N MET A 34 14.77 8.01 4.28
CA MET A 34 14.47 7.55 2.92
C MET A 34 12.98 7.44 2.67
N ALA A 35 12.21 6.94 3.64
CA ALA A 35 10.75 6.84 3.52
C ALA A 35 10.11 8.23 3.40
N PHE A 36 10.55 9.20 4.20
CA PHE A 36 10.07 10.58 4.13
C PHE A 36 10.42 11.23 2.79
N LEU A 37 11.65 11.10 2.32
CA LEU A 37 12.09 11.71 1.06
C LEU A 37 11.36 11.11 -0.15
N VAL A 38 11.26 9.78 -0.23
CA VAL A 38 10.59 9.13 -1.37
C VAL A 38 9.08 9.33 -1.31
N GLY A 39 8.46 9.16 -0.13
CA GLY A 39 7.03 9.42 0.05
C GLY A 39 6.68 10.87 -0.25
N GLY A 40 7.47 11.83 0.27
CA GLY A 40 7.34 13.25 0.00
C GLY A 40 7.50 13.59 -1.48
N LEU A 41 8.45 12.96 -2.18
CA LEU A 41 8.63 13.13 -3.62
C LEU A 41 7.40 12.64 -4.41
N ILE A 42 6.87 11.46 -4.08
CA ILE A 42 5.66 10.93 -4.71
C ILE A 42 4.47 11.87 -4.47
N CYS A 43 4.29 12.36 -3.25
CA CYS A 43 3.24 13.34 -2.93
C CYS A 43 3.43 14.66 -3.69
N THR A 44 4.68 15.13 -3.85
CA THR A 44 4.99 16.34 -4.62
C THR A 44 4.64 16.17 -6.10
N ILE A 45 4.92 14.99 -6.67
CA ILE A 45 4.50 14.65 -8.03
C ILE A 45 2.97 14.64 -8.14
N GLY A 46 2.27 14.07 -7.15
CA GLY A 46 0.81 14.11 -7.08
C GLY A 46 0.26 15.53 -7.03
N GLN A 47 0.86 16.40 -6.20
CA GLN A 47 0.48 17.81 -6.12
C GLN A 47 0.71 18.53 -7.46
N LEU A 48 1.80 18.23 -8.16
CA LEU A 48 2.10 18.78 -9.48
C LEU A 48 1.04 18.37 -10.51
N ILE A 49 0.65 17.10 -10.54
CA ILE A 49 -0.42 16.60 -11.42
C ILE A 49 -1.75 17.28 -11.08
N SER A 50 -2.09 17.39 -9.79
CA SER A 50 -3.32 18.06 -9.35
C SER A 50 -3.34 19.54 -9.73
N ASN A 51 -2.20 20.24 -9.59
CA ASN A 51 -2.08 21.64 -9.97
C ASN A 51 -2.24 21.82 -11.48
N ILE A 52 -1.68 20.92 -12.30
CA ILE A 52 -1.90 20.94 -13.76
C ILE A 52 -3.37 20.71 -14.09
N ALA A 53 -4.02 19.71 -13.46
CA ALA A 53 -5.44 19.43 -13.67
C ALA A 53 -6.33 20.65 -13.32
N LYS A 54 -6.07 21.31 -12.19
CA LYS A 54 -6.84 22.50 -11.77
C LYS A 54 -6.54 23.73 -12.63
N ASN A 55 -5.26 24.05 -12.83
CA ASN A 55 -4.86 25.33 -13.41
C ASN A 55 -4.84 25.33 -14.95
N TYR A 56 -4.54 24.18 -15.57
CA TYR A 56 -4.46 24.08 -17.03
C TYR A 56 -5.76 23.56 -17.63
N TYR A 57 -6.38 22.56 -17.00
CA TYR A 57 -7.62 21.96 -17.50
C TYR A 57 -8.89 22.52 -16.84
N ASN A 58 -8.76 23.49 -15.90
CA ASN A 58 -9.88 24.10 -15.17
C ASN A 58 -10.81 23.08 -14.50
N MET A 59 -10.27 21.92 -14.10
CA MET A 59 -11.03 20.90 -13.41
C MET A 59 -11.39 21.35 -12.00
N ASN A 60 -12.57 20.94 -11.53
CA ASN A 60 -12.94 21.16 -10.15
C ASN A 60 -12.04 20.32 -9.20
N THR A 61 -12.12 20.56 -7.89
CA THR A 61 -11.23 19.88 -6.93
C THR A 61 -11.43 18.36 -6.88
N GLU A 62 -12.66 17.89 -7.10
CA GLU A 62 -13.00 16.47 -7.08
C GLU A 62 -12.45 15.75 -8.32
N GLU A 63 -12.70 16.31 -9.50
CA GLU A 63 -12.18 15.85 -10.79
C GLU A 63 -10.65 15.86 -10.83
N ALA A 64 -10.02 16.92 -10.32
CA ALA A 64 -8.56 17.00 -10.26
C ALA A 64 -7.97 15.94 -9.32
N SER A 65 -8.63 15.64 -8.20
CA SER A 65 -8.20 14.61 -7.25
C SER A 65 -8.35 13.21 -7.84
N ALA A 66 -9.46 12.94 -8.54
CA ALA A 66 -9.68 11.70 -9.27
C ALA A 66 -8.63 11.51 -10.37
N THR A 67 -8.39 12.53 -11.19
CA THR A 67 -7.40 12.52 -12.28
C THR A 67 -6.00 12.26 -11.75
N THR A 68 -5.63 12.92 -10.64
CA THR A 68 -4.32 12.72 -9.98
C THR A 68 -4.16 11.28 -9.51
N SER A 69 -5.18 10.73 -8.85
CA SER A 69 -5.17 9.36 -8.33
C SER A 69 -5.05 8.33 -9.45
N ILE A 70 -5.87 8.46 -10.51
CA ILE A 70 -5.82 7.58 -11.68
C ILE A 70 -4.44 7.63 -12.35
N THR A 71 -3.89 8.84 -12.54
CA THR A 71 -2.58 9.02 -13.18
C THR A 71 -1.46 8.37 -12.36
N LEU A 72 -1.43 8.59 -11.04
CA LEU A 72 -0.43 7.98 -10.16
C LEU A 72 -0.56 6.44 -10.13
N ILE A 73 -1.78 5.91 -10.06
CA ILE A 73 -2.04 4.47 -10.12
C ILE A 73 -1.52 3.89 -11.44
N LEU A 74 -1.80 4.56 -12.56
CA LEU A 74 -1.36 4.12 -13.89
C LEU A 74 0.17 4.11 -14.00
N ILE A 75 0.83 5.19 -13.60
CA ILE A 75 2.31 5.26 -13.61
C ILE A 75 2.90 4.16 -12.75
N ALA A 76 2.35 3.94 -11.54
CA ALA A 76 2.81 2.89 -10.64
C ALA A 76 2.59 1.49 -11.24
N ALA A 77 1.43 1.25 -11.86
CA ALA A 77 1.12 -0.03 -12.52
C ALA A 77 2.08 -0.32 -13.67
N LEU A 78 2.40 0.70 -14.48
CA LEU A 78 3.38 0.59 -15.56
C LEU A 78 4.79 0.31 -15.01
N LEU A 79 5.23 1.04 -13.99
CA LEU A 79 6.53 0.81 -13.36
C LEU A 79 6.62 -0.58 -12.71
N THR A 80 5.52 -1.09 -12.16
CA THR A 80 5.41 -2.45 -11.60
C THR A 80 5.53 -3.49 -12.71
N GLY A 81 4.80 -3.31 -13.82
CA GLY A 81 4.89 -4.19 -14.99
C GLY A 81 6.27 -4.23 -15.63
N LEU A 82 7.04 -3.14 -15.54
CA LEU A 82 8.42 -3.05 -15.99
C LEU A 82 9.45 -3.57 -14.96
N GLY A 83 9.01 -3.95 -13.75
CA GLY A 83 9.88 -4.40 -12.65
C GLY A 83 10.79 -3.29 -12.09
N LEU A 84 10.45 -2.03 -12.32
CA LEU A 84 11.15 -0.86 -11.80
C LEU A 84 10.62 -0.44 -10.44
N TYR A 85 9.32 -0.61 -10.20
CA TYR A 85 8.68 -0.20 -8.96
C TYR A 85 9.27 -0.93 -7.74
N GLU A 86 9.48 -2.23 -7.84
CA GLU A 86 10.05 -3.06 -6.78
C GLU A 86 11.51 -2.71 -6.50
N LYS A 87 12.27 -2.27 -7.51
CA LYS A 87 13.65 -1.77 -7.32
C LYS A 87 13.67 -0.45 -6.55
N ILE A 88 12.72 0.43 -6.83
CA ILE A 88 12.52 1.68 -6.09
C ILE A 88 12.10 1.34 -4.66
N GLY A 89 11.14 0.45 -4.47
CA GLY A 89 10.62 0.06 -3.16
C GLY A 89 11.66 -0.59 -2.24
N LYS A 90 12.59 -1.38 -2.77
CA LYS A 90 13.71 -1.93 -1.98
C LYS A 90 14.59 -0.85 -1.34
N ARG A 91 14.70 0.33 -1.95
CA ARG A 91 15.50 1.45 -1.45
C ARG A 91 14.66 2.47 -0.66
N ALA A 92 13.41 2.66 -1.06
CA ALA A 92 12.47 3.59 -0.44
C ALA A 92 11.81 3.05 0.83
N GLY A 93 11.75 1.73 0.99
CA GLY A 93 11.05 1.08 2.08
C GLY A 93 9.58 1.51 2.16
N ALA A 94 9.15 1.94 3.34
CA ALA A 94 7.77 2.40 3.57
C ALA A 94 7.38 3.60 2.69
N GLY A 95 8.33 4.42 2.22
CA GLY A 95 8.07 5.61 1.41
C GLY A 95 7.41 5.32 0.07
N SER A 96 7.63 4.14 -0.53
CA SER A 96 6.90 3.73 -1.74
C SER A 96 5.61 2.96 -1.41
N VAL A 97 5.57 2.25 -0.28
CA VAL A 97 4.43 1.38 0.05
C VAL A 97 3.22 2.15 0.58
N VAL A 98 3.45 3.24 1.32
CA VAL A 98 2.38 4.03 1.96
C VAL A 98 1.54 4.86 0.98
N PRO A 99 2.11 5.55 -0.03
CA PRO A 99 1.32 6.29 -1.02
C PRO A 99 0.42 5.38 -1.88
N ILE A 100 -0.55 5.97 -2.60
CA ILE A 100 -1.47 5.24 -3.48
C ILE A 100 -0.76 4.39 -4.55
N THR A 101 0.47 4.74 -4.89
CA THR A 101 1.32 3.97 -5.82
C THR A 101 1.69 2.60 -5.25
N GLY A 102 1.85 2.47 -3.93
CA GLY A 102 2.14 1.21 -3.26
C GLY A 102 0.96 0.25 -3.29
N PHE A 103 -0.26 0.79 -3.19
CA PHE A 103 -1.50 0.04 -3.41
C PHE A 103 -1.62 -0.46 -4.86
N SER A 104 -1.24 0.37 -5.84
CA SER A 104 -1.19 -0.07 -7.25
C SER A 104 -0.23 -1.26 -7.43
N ASN A 105 0.97 -1.18 -6.88
CA ASN A 105 1.94 -2.28 -6.92
C ASN A 105 1.40 -3.56 -6.25
N SER A 106 0.79 -3.44 -5.05
CA SER A 106 0.26 -4.62 -4.33
C SER A 106 -0.90 -5.32 -5.05
N ILE A 107 -1.56 -4.66 -6.00
CA ILE A 107 -2.57 -5.25 -6.88
C ILE A 107 -1.95 -5.81 -8.15
N VAL A 108 -1.03 -5.08 -8.79
CA VAL A 108 -0.45 -5.46 -10.09
C VAL A 108 0.51 -6.64 -9.96
N SER A 109 1.34 -6.69 -8.92
CA SER A 109 2.27 -7.80 -8.69
C SER A 109 1.56 -9.17 -8.61
N PRO A 110 0.51 -9.38 -7.78
CA PRO A 110 -0.20 -10.67 -7.75
C PRO A 110 -0.99 -10.95 -9.03
N ALA A 111 -1.49 -9.93 -9.72
CA ALA A 111 -2.16 -10.09 -11.01
C ALA A 111 -1.22 -10.65 -12.10
N MET A 112 0.05 -10.23 -12.08
CA MET A 112 1.07 -10.75 -12.98
C MET A 112 1.49 -12.17 -12.59
N GLU A 113 1.74 -12.42 -11.30
CA GLU A 113 2.24 -13.70 -10.79
C GLU A 113 1.22 -14.84 -10.99
N HIS A 114 -0.05 -14.58 -10.68
CA HIS A 114 -1.11 -15.59 -10.69
C HIS A 114 -1.89 -15.61 -12.02
N LYS A 115 -1.35 -14.99 -13.08
CA LYS A 115 -1.95 -15.04 -14.43
C LYS A 115 -2.14 -16.48 -14.93
N ARG A 116 -1.25 -17.40 -14.53
CA ARG A 116 -1.30 -18.83 -14.90
C ARG A 116 -2.46 -19.59 -14.25
N GLU A 117 -3.00 -19.09 -13.14
CA GLU A 117 -4.14 -19.69 -12.42
C GLU A 117 -5.50 -19.28 -13.03
N GLY A 118 -5.48 -18.50 -14.11
CA GLY A 118 -6.68 -18.04 -14.84
C GLY A 118 -7.26 -16.73 -14.29
N TYR A 119 -8.25 -16.19 -15.00
CA TYR A 119 -8.79 -14.85 -14.71
C TYR A 119 -9.60 -14.77 -13.41
N VAL A 120 -10.38 -15.82 -13.08
CA VAL A 120 -11.28 -15.80 -11.93
C VAL A 120 -10.58 -16.31 -10.67
N MET A 121 -10.11 -17.56 -10.69
CA MET A 121 -9.49 -18.22 -9.54
C MET A 121 -8.06 -17.74 -9.25
N GLY A 122 -7.36 -17.25 -10.27
CA GLY A 122 -6.01 -16.67 -10.14
C GLY A 122 -6.04 -15.16 -9.93
N ILE A 123 -6.12 -14.41 -11.03
CA ILE A 123 -6.02 -12.94 -11.04
C ILE A 123 -7.08 -12.31 -10.13
N GLY A 124 -8.35 -12.62 -10.37
CA GLY A 124 -9.49 -12.02 -9.65
C GLY A 124 -9.44 -12.28 -8.15
N ALA A 125 -9.32 -13.56 -7.75
CA ALA A 125 -9.27 -13.93 -6.33
C ALA A 125 -8.09 -13.28 -5.59
N LYS A 126 -6.91 -13.25 -6.20
CA LYS A 126 -5.69 -12.71 -5.57
C LYS A 126 -5.72 -11.18 -5.49
N MET A 127 -6.17 -10.48 -6.53
CA MET A 127 -6.39 -9.03 -6.46
C MET A 127 -7.47 -8.68 -5.42
N PHE A 128 -8.54 -9.46 -5.34
CA PHE A 128 -9.62 -9.23 -4.37
C PHE A 128 -9.18 -9.49 -2.93
N SER A 129 -8.21 -10.38 -2.69
CA SER A 129 -7.67 -10.56 -1.32
C SER A 129 -7.03 -9.28 -0.75
N VAL A 130 -6.53 -8.40 -1.64
CA VAL A 130 -5.96 -7.09 -1.27
C VAL A 130 -7.03 -5.99 -1.31
N ALA A 131 -7.83 -5.92 -2.36
CA ALA A 131 -8.85 -4.88 -2.55
C ALA A 131 -10.11 -5.08 -1.68
N GLY A 132 -10.47 -6.32 -1.39
CA GLY A 132 -11.67 -6.70 -0.64
C GLY A 132 -11.75 -6.04 0.74
N PRO A 133 -10.71 -6.14 1.59
CA PRO A 133 -10.68 -5.44 2.87
C PRO A 133 -10.90 -3.93 2.72
N VAL A 134 -10.23 -3.28 1.75
CA VAL A 134 -10.34 -1.83 1.51
C VAL A 134 -11.78 -1.44 1.15
N LEU A 135 -12.43 -2.21 0.27
CA LEU A 135 -13.81 -1.97 -0.13
C LEU A 135 -14.79 -2.16 1.04
N VAL A 136 -14.66 -3.27 1.79
CA VAL A 136 -15.56 -3.57 2.91
C VAL A 136 -15.44 -2.49 3.98
N TYR A 137 -14.23 -2.14 4.41
CA TYR A 137 -14.04 -1.11 5.43
C TYR A 137 -14.43 0.28 4.94
N GLY A 138 -14.13 0.63 3.67
CA GLY A 138 -14.49 1.93 3.09
C GLY A 138 -16.00 2.14 2.99
N ILE A 139 -16.73 1.15 2.44
CA ILE A 139 -18.18 1.22 2.31
C ILE A 139 -18.85 1.21 3.68
N THR A 140 -18.43 0.31 4.58
CA THR A 140 -19.00 0.22 5.93
C THR A 140 -18.79 1.51 6.71
N ALA A 141 -17.59 2.10 6.66
CA ALA A 141 -17.31 3.38 7.30
C ALA A 141 -18.15 4.52 6.70
N SER A 142 -18.30 4.57 5.38
CA SER A 142 -19.15 5.56 4.70
C SER A 142 -20.62 5.46 5.14
N VAL A 143 -21.17 4.24 5.23
CA VAL A 143 -22.54 4.02 5.72
C VAL A 143 -22.68 4.45 7.18
N VAL A 144 -21.75 4.06 8.05
CA VAL A 144 -21.78 4.43 9.48
C VAL A 144 -21.74 5.95 9.65
N VAL A 145 -20.81 6.64 8.96
CA VAL A 145 -20.71 8.10 9.00
C VAL A 145 -21.97 8.76 8.42
N GLY A 146 -22.52 8.21 7.34
CA GLY A 146 -23.77 8.68 6.73
C GLY A 146 -24.96 8.58 7.70
N LEU A 147 -25.08 7.47 8.43
CA LEU A 147 -26.12 7.29 9.45
C LEU A 147 -25.93 8.24 10.63
N ILE A 148 -24.71 8.41 11.12
CA ILE A 148 -24.40 9.37 12.21
C ILE A 148 -24.81 10.78 11.77
N ASN A 149 -24.45 11.19 10.56
CA ASN A 149 -24.79 12.50 10.04
C ASN A 149 -26.33 12.68 9.95
N TYR A 150 -27.02 11.70 9.35
CA TYR A 150 -28.48 11.73 9.19
C TYR A 150 -29.24 11.86 10.52
N PHE A 151 -28.82 11.15 11.57
CA PHE A 151 -29.54 11.13 12.85
C PHE A 151 -29.10 12.22 13.84
N PHE A 152 -27.83 12.62 13.84
CA PHE A 152 -27.29 13.52 14.86
C PHE A 152 -26.92 14.91 14.35
N ILE A 153 -26.59 15.06 13.07
CA ILE A 153 -25.99 16.30 12.56
C ILE A 153 -27.02 17.20 11.87
N LYS A 154 -28.14 16.65 11.37
CA LYS A 154 -29.23 17.34 10.64
C LYS A 154 -28.90 18.77 10.19
#